data_AF-A0A961NDQ7-F1
#
_entry.id   AF-A0A961NDQ7-F1
#
_cell.length_a   1.000
_cell.length_b   1.000
_cell.length_c   1.000
_cell.angle_alpha   90.00
_cell.angle_beta   90.00
_cell.angle_gamma   90.00
#
_symmetry.space_group_name_H-M   'P 1'
#
loop_
_entity.id
_entity.type
_entity.pdbx_description
1 polymer ?
#
loop_
_entity_poly.entity_id
_entity_poly.type
_entity_poly.pdbx_seq_one_letter_code
_entity_poly.pdbx_strand_id
1 'polypeptide(L)'
;AVLGIHKALAILFLDPAEALRWLRGAHRGVPFAGQAPMALVTSGTQDGLLTLRRYLDAWRGGSAAHPDPAAEIEPVTRESLVFG
;
A
#
# COMPACT_ATOMS: atom_id res chain seq x y z
N ALA A 1 16.10 1.17 -8.22
CA ALA A 1 14.75 0.89 -7.66
C ALA A 1 13.74 2.00 -7.98
N VAL A 2 14.07 3.28 -7.71
CA VAL A 2 13.15 4.44 -7.86
C VAL A 2 12.41 4.50 -9.20
N LEU A 3 13.11 4.44 -10.35
CA LEU A 3 12.45 4.46 -11.66
C LEU A 3 11.48 3.29 -11.85
N GLY A 4 11.80 2.12 -11.29
CA GLY A 4 10.92 0.95 -11.33
C GLY A 4 9.67 1.13 -10.46
N ILE A 5 9.78 1.82 -9.32
CA ILE A 5 8.63 2.21 -8.49
C ILE A 5 7.75 3.18 -9.28
N HIS A 6 8.33 4.22 -9.86
CA HIS A 6 7.60 5.21 -10.66
C HIS A 6 6.84 4.55 -11.83
N LYS A 7 7.52 3.69 -12.60
CA LYS A 7 6.88 2.96 -13.71
C LYS A 7 5.76 2.04 -13.22
N ALA A 8 5.93 1.33 -12.10
CA ALA A 8 4.88 0.46 -11.58
C ALA A 8 3.66 1.25 -11.11
N LEU A 9 3.85 2.39 -10.46
CA LEU A 9 2.76 3.29 -10.09
C LEU A 9 2.01 3.81 -11.32
N ALA A 10 2.73 4.20 -12.38
CA ALA A 10 2.11 4.64 -13.63
C ALA A 10 1.34 3.52 -14.38
N ILE A 11 1.65 2.25 -14.11
CA ILE A 11 0.89 1.12 -14.63
C ILE A 11 -0.35 0.85 -13.78
N LEU A 12 -0.21 0.92 -12.46
CA LEU A 12 -1.26 0.57 -11.49
C LEU A 12 -2.33 1.65 -11.34
N PHE A 13 -1.98 2.91 -11.55
CA PHE A 13 -2.86 4.05 -11.39
C PHE A 13 -2.99 4.82 -12.70
N LEU A 14 -4.22 5.09 -13.11
CA LEU A 14 -4.51 5.91 -14.28
C LEU A 14 -4.30 7.41 -13.98
N ASP A 15 -4.66 7.84 -12.77
CA ASP A 15 -4.47 9.21 -12.28
C ASP A 15 -3.20 9.32 -11.40
N PRO A 16 -2.21 10.14 -11.77
CA PRO A 16 -1.03 10.39 -10.93
C PRO A 16 -1.37 10.93 -9.53
N ALA A 17 -2.46 11.68 -9.39
CA ALA A 17 -2.87 12.17 -8.07
C ALA A 17 -3.39 11.04 -7.17
N GLU A 18 -4.02 10.01 -7.76
CA GLU A 18 -4.43 8.81 -7.04
C GLU A 18 -3.24 7.99 -6.55
N ALA A 19 -2.23 7.78 -7.40
CA ALA A 19 -0.98 7.13 -7.01
C ALA A 19 -0.32 7.86 -5.82
N LEU A 20 -0.37 9.20 -5.84
CA LEU A 20 0.21 10.02 -4.79
C LEU A 20 -0.60 9.99 -3.49
N ARG A 21 -1.94 9.95 -3.57
CA ARG A 21 -2.81 9.71 -2.40
C ARG A 21 -2.52 8.34 -1.79
N TRP A 22 -2.43 7.30 -2.62
CA TRP A 22 -2.11 5.95 -2.18
C TRP A 22 -0.74 5.88 -1.48
N LEU A 23 0.29 6.51 -2.03
CA LEU A 23 1.63 6.55 -1.44
C LEU A 23 1.66 7.20 -0.06
N ARG A 24 0.80 8.20 0.18
CA ARG A 24 0.76 8.99 1.43
C ARG A 24 -0.19 8.42 2.48
N GLY A 25 -1.20 7.68 2.06
CA GLY A 25 -2.15 7.02 2.96
C GLY A 25 -1.47 5.95 3.80
N ALA A 26 -1.97 5.70 5.01
CA ALA A 26 -1.52 4.60 5.86
C ALA A 26 -2.08 3.26 5.34
N HIS A 27 -1.24 2.23 5.27
CA HIS A 27 -1.65 0.89 4.82
C HIS A 27 -1.44 -0.12 5.94
N ARG A 28 -2.50 -0.81 6.38
CA ARG A 28 -2.43 -1.77 7.50
C ARG A 28 -1.81 -3.11 7.10
N GLY A 29 -1.83 -3.47 5.82
CA GLY A 29 -1.24 -4.70 5.32
C GLY A 29 0.29 -4.74 5.38
N VAL A 30 0.86 -5.94 5.36
CA VAL A 30 2.30 -6.15 5.16
C VAL A 30 2.67 -5.66 3.75
N PRO A 31 3.79 -4.94 3.56
CA PRO A 31 4.88 -4.67 4.52
C PRO A 31 4.74 -3.35 5.29
N PHE A 32 3.63 -2.64 5.17
CA PHE A 32 3.51 -1.27 5.64
C PHE A 32 3.09 -1.15 7.10
N ALA A 33 2.35 -2.14 7.64
CA ALA A 33 2.03 -2.25 9.07
C ALA A 33 1.49 -0.94 9.70
N GLY A 34 0.62 -0.23 8.97
CA GLY A 34 0.02 1.04 9.37
C GLY A 34 0.80 2.29 8.96
N GLN A 35 1.98 2.15 8.36
CA GLN A 35 2.73 3.26 7.80
C GLN A 35 2.32 3.55 6.35
N ALA A 36 2.70 4.73 5.86
CA ALA A 36 2.56 5.07 4.46
C ALA A 36 3.68 4.42 3.62
N PRO A 37 3.40 3.92 2.40
CA PRO A 37 4.42 3.46 1.46
C PRO A 37 5.52 4.49 1.21
N MET A 38 5.19 5.78 1.27
CA MET A 38 6.13 6.89 1.19
C MET A 38 7.24 6.81 2.24
N ALA A 39 6.97 6.28 3.44
CA ALA A 39 7.98 6.11 4.48
C ALA A 39 9.12 5.16 4.06
N LEU A 40 8.83 4.16 3.23
CA LEU A 40 9.86 3.27 2.66
C LEU A 40 10.69 3.98 1.57
N VAL A 41 10.10 4.94 0.86
CA VAL A 41 10.82 5.73 -0.17
C VAL A 41 11.75 6.74 0.48
N THR A 42 11.32 7.35 1.58
CA THR A 42 12.05 8.42 2.28
C THR A 42 12.92 7.91 3.43
N SER A 43 12.99 6.59 3.67
CA SER A 43 13.81 6.01 4.75
C SER A 43 15.31 6.21 4.56
N GLY A 44 15.75 6.55 3.34
CA GLY A 44 17.15 6.62 2.95
C GLY A 44 17.82 5.24 2.76
N THR A 45 17.06 4.15 2.85
CA THR A 45 17.59 2.79 2.74
C THR A 45 17.31 2.17 1.37
N GLN A 46 18.29 1.41 0.86
CA GLN A 46 18.09 0.61 -0.35
C GLN A 46 17.00 -0.46 -0.15
N ASP A 47 16.92 -1.05 1.04
CA ASP A 47 15.92 -2.06 1.34
C ASP A 47 14.49 -1.51 1.30
N GLY A 48 14.25 -0.29 1.82
CA GLY A 48 12.93 0.36 1.74
C GLY A 48 12.47 0.51 0.29
N LEU A 49 13.36 0.98 -0.59
CA LEU A 49 13.08 1.08 -2.02
C LEU A 49 12.84 -0.28 -2.69
N LEU A 50 13.62 -1.31 -2.34
CA LEU A 50 13.45 -2.64 -2.91
C LEU A 50 12.16 -3.32 -2.44
N THR A 51 11.79 -3.12 -1.17
CA THR A 51 10.56 -3.65 -0.59
C THR A 51 9.32 -3.07 -1.27
N LEU A 52 9.24 -1.74 -1.43
CA LEU A 52 8.15 -1.14 -2.18
C LEU A 52 8.14 -1.59 -3.65
N ARG A 53 9.31 -1.69 -4.29
CA ARG A 53 9.40 -2.18 -5.67
C ARG A 53 8.83 -3.59 -5.83
N ARG A 54 9.25 -4.53 -4.98
CA ARG A 54 8.77 -5.92 -4.98
C ARG A 54 7.27 -6.01 -4.72
N TYR A 55 6.77 -5.21 -3.78
CA TYR A 55 5.35 -5.14 -3.49
C TYR A 55 4.54 -4.71 -4.73
N LEU A 56 4.93 -3.61 -5.38
CA LEU A 56 4.26 -3.12 -6.59
C LEU A 56 4.41 -4.12 -7.76
N ASP A 57 5.53 -4.82 -7.85
CA ASP A 57 5.74 -5.90 -8.84
C ASP A 57 4.78 -7.08 -8.63
N ALA A 58 4.58 -7.49 -7.38
CA ALA A 58 3.63 -8.54 -7.05
C ALA A 58 2.18 -8.09 -7.29
N TRP A 59 1.86 -6.82 -7.03
CA TRP A 59 0.52 -6.26 -7.28
C TRP A 59 0.19 -6.23 -8.77
N ARG A 60 1.09 -5.72 -9.62
CA ARG A 60 0.86 -5.76 -11.07
C ARG A 60 0.83 -7.19 -11.64
N GLY A 61 1.46 -8.15 -10.96
CA GLY A 61 1.44 -9.57 -11.31
C GLY A 61 0.22 -10.32 -10.78
N GLY A 62 -0.74 -9.63 -10.13
CA GLY A 62 -1.97 -10.22 -9.59
C GLY A 62 -1.78 -11.06 -8.32
N SER A 63 -0.60 -11.02 -7.69
CA SER A 63 -0.25 -11.88 -6.54
C SER A 63 -0.24 -11.14 -5.20
N ALA A 64 -0.02 -9.82 -5.18
CA ALA A 64 -0.28 -9.05 -3.97
C ALA A 64 -1.79 -8.84 -3.86
N ALA A 65 -2.38 -9.17 -2.70
CA ALA A 65 -3.73 -8.75 -2.36
C ALA A 65 -3.84 -7.27 -2.74
N HIS A 66 -4.72 -6.97 -3.70
CA HIS A 66 -5.06 -5.59 -4.05
C HIS A 66 -5.33 -4.89 -2.71
N PRO A 67 -4.58 -3.85 -2.33
CA PRO A 67 -4.89 -3.09 -1.13
C PRO A 67 -6.26 -2.48 -1.38
N ASP A 68 -7.28 -3.13 -0.84
CA ASP A 68 -8.66 -2.71 -1.02
C ASP A 68 -8.78 -1.29 -0.46
N PRO A 69 -8.98 -0.28 -1.31
CA PRO A 69 -9.18 1.09 -0.84
C PRO A 69 -10.48 1.19 -0.02
N ALA A 70 -11.39 0.21 -0.15
CA ALA A 70 -12.60 0.05 0.64
C ALA A 70 -12.43 -0.91 1.84
N ALA A 71 -11.20 -1.28 2.24
CA ALA A 71 -10.93 -1.75 3.61
C ALA A 71 -11.07 -0.61 4.64
N GLU A 72 -12.04 0.28 4.41
CA GLU A 72 -12.74 1.05 5.42
C GLU A 72 -13.55 0.06 6.25
N ILE A 73 -12.99 -0.28 7.42
CA ILE A 73 -13.69 -0.61 8.66
C ILE A 73 -15.14 -1.11 8.47
N GLU A 74 -15.34 -2.41 8.57
CA GLU A 74 -16.66 -2.97 8.78
C GLU A 74 -17.29 -2.30 10.01
N PRO A 75 -18.49 -1.68 9.90
CA PRO A 75 -19.09 -1.00 11.04
C PRO A 75 -19.36 -2.02 12.13
N VAL A 76 -18.87 -1.76 13.34
CA VAL A 76 -19.12 -2.61 14.51
C VAL A 76 -20.63 -2.65 14.75
N THR A 77 -21.25 -3.78 14.46
CA THR A 77 -22.67 -4.02 14.77
C THR A 77 -22.80 -4.53 16.20
N ARG A 78 -23.95 -4.28 16.84
CA ARG A 78 -24.18 -4.60 18.26
C ARG A 78 -23.96 -6.08 18.58
N GLU A 79 -24.21 -6.95 17.61
CA GLU A 79 -23.97 -8.40 17.70
C GLU A 79 -22.48 -8.81 17.75
N SER A 80 -21.54 -7.92 17.41
CA SER A 80 -20.09 -8.20 17.43
C SER A 80 -19.37 -7.78 18.72
N LEU A 81 -20.07 -7.15 19.66
CA LEU A 81 -19.53 -6.78 20.96
C LEU A 81 -19.68 -7.93 21.96
N VAL A 82 -18.74 -8.88 21.92
CA VAL A 82 -18.60 -9.88 22.99
C VAL A 82 -17.61 -9.35 24.02
N PHE A 83 -18.13 -8.92 25.18
CA PHE A 83 -17.31 -8.71 26.37
C PHE A 83 -17.38 -9.99 27.21
N GLY A 84 -16.31 -10.76 27.17
CA GLY A 84 -16.09 -11.96 27.99
C GLY A 84 -14.66 -12.00 28.47
#